data_AF-A0A1F3B6T1-F1
#
_entry.id   AF-A0A1F3B6T1-F1
#
_cell.length_a   1.000
_cell.length_b   1.000
_cell.length_c   1.000
_cell.angle_alpha   90.00
_cell.angle_beta   90.00
_cell.angle_gamma   90.00
#
_symmetry.space_group_name_H-M   'P 1'
#
loop_
_entity.id
_entity.type
_entity.pdbx_description
1 polymer ?
#
loop_
_entity_poly.entity_id
_entity_poly.type
_entity_poly.pdbx_seq_one_letter_code
_entity_poly.pdbx_strand_id
1 'polypeptide(L)'
;MAFEEQDTRQFADEIVDLGIAREDVDIRRLTQDLGKVLRVYYDMPARSVNFGALLTRVLAVSADHKIRLPANFAMLGKVFANVDGICSRLDPDFNFTEIARNYVGKAVKRELSTEGTINDLYRALASLRHLLLELPELLDRLIRKAVEGTLRIEFKHHGLEEVSGNIRASANRISIALIVAASIIGSSVVATQSKGSATMFGLPTLGLLGYLVAMFFGIWLIVSIIRSGRHR
;
A
#
# COMPACT_ATOMS: atom_id res chain seq x y z
N MET A 1 -10.19 -9.10 31.42
CA MET A 1 -8.92 -8.70 30.78
C MET A 1 -8.65 -9.46 29.48
N ALA A 2 -8.30 -10.76 29.45
CA ALA A 2 -8.01 -11.44 28.17
C ALA A 2 -9.22 -11.59 27.22
N PHE A 3 -10.42 -11.80 27.77
CA PHE A 3 -11.67 -11.90 26.98
C PHE A 3 -12.05 -10.54 26.35
N GLU A 4 -11.95 -9.45 27.12
CA GLU A 4 -12.24 -8.09 26.64
C GLU A 4 -11.25 -7.62 25.56
N GLU A 5 -9.98 -8.00 25.65
CA GLU A 5 -8.98 -7.67 24.62
C GLU A 5 -9.25 -8.42 23.31
N GLN A 6 -9.67 -9.69 23.40
CA GLN A 6 -9.99 -10.49 22.22
C GLN A 6 -11.25 -9.96 21.51
N ASP A 7 -12.30 -9.64 22.26
CA ASP A 7 -13.54 -9.04 21.73
C ASP A 7 -13.26 -7.66 21.12
N THR A 8 -12.43 -6.84 21.75
CA THR A 8 -12.06 -5.50 21.23
C THR A 8 -11.27 -5.61 19.93
N ARG A 9 -10.37 -6.59 19.82
CA ARG A 9 -9.60 -6.82 18.59
C ARG A 9 -10.52 -7.29 17.46
N GLN A 10 -11.42 -8.23 17.73
CA GLN A 10 -12.39 -8.68 16.75
C GLN A 10 -13.27 -7.52 16.27
N PHE A 11 -13.70 -6.66 17.19
CA PHE A 11 -14.44 -5.45 16.84
C PHE A 11 -13.62 -4.47 15.99
N ALA A 12 -12.33 -4.32 16.27
CA ALA A 12 -11.43 -3.49 15.46
C ALA A 12 -11.30 -4.02 14.02
N ASP A 13 -11.15 -5.34 13.87
CA ASP A 13 -11.08 -6.00 12.57
C ASP A 13 -12.40 -5.82 11.79
N GLU A 14 -13.55 -6.01 12.43
CA GLU A 14 -14.88 -5.77 11.82
C GLU A 14 -15.08 -4.32 11.36
N ILE A 15 -14.58 -3.34 12.14
CA ILE A 15 -14.64 -1.92 11.77
C ILE A 15 -13.80 -1.62 10.53
N VAL A 16 -12.66 -2.31 10.37
CA VAL A 16 -11.84 -2.21 9.16
C VAL A 16 -12.57 -2.84 7.96
N ASP A 17 -13.16 -4.03 8.14
CA ASP A 17 -13.90 -4.74 7.08
C ASP A 17 -15.16 -3.99 6.62
N LEU A 18 -15.88 -3.35 7.55
CA LEU A 18 -17.05 -2.52 7.25
C LEU A 18 -16.69 -1.16 6.63
N GLY A 19 -15.46 -0.70 6.84
CA GLY A 19 -14.98 0.61 6.43
C GLY A 19 -14.18 0.55 5.14
N ILE A 20 -14.01 1.72 4.52
CA ILE A 20 -12.98 1.89 3.49
C ILE A 20 -11.75 2.48 4.17
N ALA A 21 -10.72 1.65 4.35
CA ALA A 21 -9.40 2.09 4.80
C ALA A 21 -8.67 2.80 3.65
N ARG A 22 -8.14 4.00 3.92
CA ARG A 22 -7.39 4.78 2.91
C ARG A 22 -5.89 4.53 2.92
N GLU A 23 -5.34 3.98 3.99
CA GLU A 23 -3.91 3.78 4.27
C GLU A 23 -3.72 2.48 5.08
N ASP A 24 -2.47 2.06 5.30
CA ASP A 24 -2.14 0.95 6.20
C ASP A 24 -2.59 1.30 7.63
N VAL A 25 -3.68 0.66 8.08
CA VAL A 25 -4.26 0.87 9.41
C VAL A 25 -3.42 0.13 10.46
N ASP A 26 -2.95 0.86 11.48
CA ASP A 26 -2.38 0.24 12.67
C ASP A 26 -3.49 -0.37 13.55
N ILE A 27 -3.78 -1.65 13.30
CA ILE A 27 -4.82 -2.40 14.02
C ILE A 27 -4.56 -2.45 15.53
N ARG A 28 -3.29 -2.47 15.99
CA ARG A 28 -3.00 -2.52 17.43
C ARG A 28 -3.42 -1.23 18.10
N ARG A 29 -3.10 -0.09 17.49
CA ARG A 29 -3.48 1.22 18.00
C ARG A 29 -5.00 1.41 17.96
N LEU A 30 -5.64 0.99 16.87
CA LEU A 30 -7.10 1.02 16.75
C LEU A 30 -7.78 0.19 17.86
N THR A 31 -7.28 -1.02 18.10
CA THR A 31 -7.77 -1.92 19.17
C THR A 31 -7.65 -1.24 20.53
N GLN A 32 -6.52 -0.59 20.82
CA GLN A 32 -6.33 0.12 22.10
C GLN A 32 -7.31 1.29 22.27
N ASP A 33 -7.50 2.11 21.23
CA ASP A 33 -8.35 3.29 21.31
C ASP A 33 -9.85 2.93 21.32
N LEU A 34 -10.28 1.93 20.55
CA LEU A 34 -11.63 1.36 20.66
C LEU A 34 -11.85 0.70 22.03
N GLY A 35 -10.85 0.02 22.57
CA GLY A 35 -10.91 -0.58 23.91
C GLY A 35 -11.14 0.46 25.00
N LYS A 36 -10.51 1.64 24.91
CA LYS A 36 -10.77 2.75 25.85
C LYS A 36 -12.21 3.24 25.76
N VAL A 37 -12.75 3.34 24.55
CA VAL A 37 -14.15 3.73 24.35
C VAL A 37 -15.05 2.69 25.00
N LEU A 38 -14.91 1.41 24.65
CA LEU A 38 -15.76 0.34 25.15
C LEU A 38 -15.71 0.22 26.69
N ARG A 39 -14.53 0.34 27.31
CA ARG A 39 -14.34 0.19 28.76
C ARG A 39 -15.16 1.21 29.57
N VAL A 40 -15.19 2.48 29.10
CA VAL A 40 -15.99 3.54 29.72
C VAL A 40 -17.48 3.19 29.76
N TYR A 41 -17.95 2.43 28.76
CA TYR A 41 -19.36 2.04 28.67
C TYR A 41 -19.66 0.68 29.33
N TYR A 42 -18.67 -0.21 29.46
CA TYR A 42 -18.82 -1.46 30.22
C TYR A 42 -18.89 -1.21 31.73
N ASP A 43 -18.16 -0.21 32.24
CA ASP A 43 -18.14 0.12 33.67
C ASP A 43 -19.36 0.97 34.12
N MET A 44 -20.22 1.39 33.19
CA MET A 44 -21.44 2.15 33.52
C MET A 44 -22.64 1.23 33.72
N PRO A 45 -23.55 1.56 34.67
CA PRO A 45 -24.88 0.95 34.70
C PRO A 45 -25.56 1.10 33.33
N ALA A 46 -26.18 0.05 32.80
CA ALA A 46 -26.81 0.08 31.48
C ALA A 46 -27.80 1.25 31.28
N ARG A 47 -28.38 1.73 32.38
CA ARG A 47 -29.33 2.85 32.45
C ARG A 47 -28.72 4.22 32.13
N SER A 48 -27.40 4.39 32.25
CA SER A 48 -26.70 5.66 31.97
C SER A 48 -25.92 5.66 30.66
N VAL A 49 -25.98 4.58 29.90
CA VAL A 49 -25.28 4.45 28.62
C VAL A 49 -26.08 5.15 27.52
N ASN A 50 -25.55 6.26 27.01
CA ASN A 50 -26.08 6.89 25.80
C ASN A 50 -25.50 6.19 24.55
N PHE A 51 -26.32 5.34 23.92
CA PHE A 51 -25.91 4.55 22.76
C PHE A 51 -25.52 5.42 21.55
N GLY A 52 -26.19 6.56 21.37
CA GLY A 52 -25.86 7.52 20.32
C GLY A 52 -24.48 8.16 20.49
N ALA A 53 -24.12 8.49 21.73
CA ALA A 53 -22.81 9.03 22.08
C ALA A 53 -21.71 7.97 21.92
N LEU A 54 -21.97 6.71 22.28
CA LEU A 54 -21.05 5.59 22.06
C LEU A 54 -20.75 5.42 20.57
N LEU A 55 -21.79 5.33 19.74
CA LEU A 55 -21.62 5.16 18.29
C LEU A 55 -20.91 6.36 17.65
N THR A 56 -21.22 7.58 18.09
CA THR A 56 -20.52 8.79 17.66
C THR A 56 -19.03 8.74 18.02
N ARG A 57 -18.69 8.21 19.20
CA ARG A 57 -17.31 8.07 19.64
C ARG A 57 -16.56 7.01 18.84
N VAL A 58 -17.19 5.89 18.54
CA VAL A 58 -16.63 4.85 17.65
C VAL A 58 -16.33 5.44 16.28
N LEU A 59 -17.29 6.14 15.67
CA LEU A 59 -17.11 6.81 14.37
C LEU A 59 -15.95 7.81 14.39
N ALA A 60 -15.77 8.56 15.49
CA ALA A 60 -14.67 9.50 15.65
C ALA A 60 -13.31 8.79 15.74
N VAL A 61 -13.21 7.69 16.48
CA VAL A 61 -11.97 6.89 16.59
C VAL A 61 -11.63 6.24 15.24
N SER A 62 -12.61 5.69 14.53
CA SER A 62 -12.42 5.15 13.17
C SER A 62 -11.90 6.22 12.21
N ALA A 63 -12.47 7.43 12.25
CA ALA A 63 -12.04 8.53 11.40
C ALA A 63 -10.60 9.00 11.71
N ASP A 64 -10.20 9.01 12.99
CA ASP A 64 -8.82 9.32 13.40
C ASP A 64 -7.81 8.32 12.81
N HIS A 65 -8.21 7.05 12.76
CA HIS A 65 -7.45 5.96 12.16
C HIS A 65 -7.61 5.86 10.63
N LYS A 66 -8.12 6.92 9.98
CA LYS A 66 -8.32 7.01 8.51
C LYS A 66 -9.28 5.95 7.94
N ILE A 67 -10.11 5.35 8.78
CA ILE A 67 -11.16 4.42 8.36
C ILE A 67 -12.42 5.23 8.12
N ARG A 68 -12.91 5.20 6.87
CA ARG A 68 -14.18 5.85 6.50
C ARG A 68 -15.31 4.83 6.53
N LEU A 69 -16.09 4.86 7.60
CA LEU A 69 -17.33 4.10 7.68
C LEU A 69 -18.42 4.73 6.80
N PRO A 70 -19.35 3.93 6.23
CA PRO A 70 -20.45 4.44 5.41
C PRO A 70 -21.30 5.49 6.14
N ALA A 71 -21.77 6.50 5.40
CA ALA A 71 -22.57 7.61 5.95
C ALA A 71 -23.85 7.13 6.68
N ASN A 72 -24.37 5.97 6.30
CA ASN A 72 -25.54 5.35 6.91
C ASN A 72 -25.31 5.06 8.41
N PHE A 73 -24.10 4.72 8.85
CA PHE A 73 -23.81 4.49 10.27
C PHE A 73 -23.91 5.77 11.10
N ALA A 74 -23.42 6.90 10.57
CA ALA A 74 -23.56 8.20 11.22
C ALA A 74 -25.04 8.63 11.31
N MET A 75 -25.83 8.31 10.29
CA MET A 75 -27.27 8.57 10.29
C MET A 75 -27.99 7.72 11.34
N LEU A 76 -27.66 6.43 11.44
CA LEU A 76 -28.19 5.54 12.49
C LEU A 76 -27.87 6.05 13.90
N GLY A 77 -26.64 6.50 14.14
CA GLY A 77 -26.28 7.09 15.43
C GLY A 77 -27.11 8.30 15.81
N LYS A 78 -27.41 9.19 14.85
CA LYS A 78 -28.30 10.32 15.06
C LYS A 78 -29.74 9.89 15.36
N VAL A 79 -30.25 8.89 14.64
CA VAL A 79 -31.59 8.35 14.88
C VAL A 79 -31.68 7.77 16.29
N PHE A 80 -30.71 6.94 16.71
CA PHE A 80 -30.71 6.38 18.06
C PHE A 80 -30.55 7.44 19.14
N ALA A 81 -29.67 8.43 18.95
CA ALA A 81 -29.54 9.56 19.89
C ALA A 81 -30.85 10.34 20.04
N ASN A 82 -31.58 10.56 18.95
CA ASN A 82 -32.87 11.25 18.98
C ASN A 82 -33.95 10.42 19.67
N VAL A 83 -34.02 9.11 19.37
CA VAL A 83 -35.00 8.21 20.01
C VAL A 83 -34.74 8.14 21.51
N ASP A 84 -33.50 7.91 21.92
CA ASP A 84 -33.09 7.90 23.33
C ASP A 84 -33.46 9.24 24.01
N GLY A 85 -33.08 10.36 23.40
CA GLY A 85 -33.38 11.69 23.94
C GLY A 85 -34.88 12.03 24.03
N ILE A 86 -35.72 11.54 23.11
CA ILE A 86 -37.17 11.71 23.18
C ILE A 86 -37.74 10.79 24.26
N CYS A 87 -37.41 9.50 24.24
CA CYS A 87 -37.96 8.51 25.16
C CYS A 87 -37.58 8.81 26.61
N SER A 88 -36.33 9.21 26.90
CA SER A 88 -35.90 9.61 28.25
C SER A 88 -36.60 10.87 28.78
N ARG A 89 -37.17 11.71 27.91
CA ARG A 89 -37.98 12.87 28.32
C ARG A 89 -39.44 12.50 28.63
N LEU A 90 -39.97 11.48 27.97
CA LEU A 90 -41.33 10.98 28.19
C LEU A 90 -41.41 10.03 29.39
N ASP A 91 -40.41 9.16 29.52
CA ASP A 91 -40.30 8.16 30.58
C ASP A 91 -38.88 8.22 31.18
N PRO A 92 -38.70 8.80 32.38
CA PRO A 92 -37.41 8.90 33.05
C PRO A 92 -36.79 7.53 33.39
N ASP A 93 -37.59 6.47 33.45
CA ASP A 93 -37.15 5.12 33.77
C ASP A 93 -36.73 4.32 32.53
N PHE A 94 -36.94 4.87 31.33
CA PHE A 94 -36.63 4.26 30.04
C PHE A 94 -35.13 3.96 29.87
N ASN A 95 -34.81 2.72 29.47
CA ASN A 95 -33.45 2.26 29.22
C ASN A 95 -33.31 1.74 27.79
N PHE A 96 -32.86 2.60 26.87
CA PHE A 96 -32.64 2.24 25.48
C PHE A 96 -31.65 1.07 25.31
N THR A 97 -30.58 1.06 26.10
CA THR A 97 -29.52 0.05 26.03
C THR A 97 -30.04 -1.35 26.31
N GLU A 98 -30.93 -1.50 27.29
CA GLU A 98 -31.54 -2.79 27.62
C GLU A 98 -32.49 -3.29 26.52
N ILE A 99 -33.29 -2.39 25.95
CA ILE A 99 -34.19 -2.71 24.84
C ILE A 99 -33.38 -3.13 23.60
N ALA A 100 -32.35 -2.35 23.26
CA ALA A 100 -31.45 -2.63 22.15
C ALA A 100 -30.76 -3.98 22.33
N ARG A 101 -30.22 -4.27 23.52
CA ARG A 101 -29.59 -5.57 23.82
C ARG A 101 -30.54 -6.74 23.60
N ASN A 102 -31.79 -6.64 24.10
CA ASN A 102 -32.79 -7.69 23.92
C ASN A 102 -33.18 -7.88 22.45
N TYR A 103 -33.29 -6.78 21.69
CA TYR A 103 -33.62 -6.84 20.28
C TYR A 103 -32.47 -7.44 19.45
N VAL A 104 -31.24 -6.97 19.64
CA VAL A 104 -30.04 -7.51 18.99
C VAL A 104 -29.85 -8.98 19.34
N GLY A 105 -30.00 -9.36 20.61
CA GLY A 105 -29.92 -10.76 21.03
C GLY A 105 -30.96 -11.65 20.36
N LYS A 106 -32.19 -11.17 20.13
CA LYS A 106 -33.22 -11.89 19.37
C LYS A 106 -32.91 -11.95 17.87
N ALA A 107 -32.39 -10.86 17.30
CA ALA A 107 -32.02 -10.80 15.88
C ALA A 107 -30.86 -11.74 15.57
N VAL A 108 -29.78 -11.68 16.37
CA VAL A 108 -28.63 -12.60 16.27
C VAL A 108 -29.06 -14.04 16.46
N LYS A 109 -29.91 -14.34 17.47
CA LYS A 109 -30.46 -15.70 17.64
C LYS A 109 -31.30 -16.17 16.46
N ARG A 110 -32.04 -15.27 15.79
CA ARG A 110 -32.83 -15.60 14.61
C ARG A 110 -31.93 -15.86 13.40
N GLU A 111 -30.91 -15.04 13.21
CA GLU A 111 -29.93 -15.20 12.13
C GLU A 111 -29.10 -16.47 12.30
N LEU A 112 -28.77 -16.83 13.55
CA LEU A 112 -28.10 -18.08 13.91
C LEU A 112 -29.06 -19.29 14.02
N SER A 113 -30.38 -19.07 13.98
CA SER A 113 -31.34 -20.19 14.00
C SER A 113 -31.45 -20.84 12.62
N THR A 114 -31.62 -22.16 12.62
CA THR A 114 -31.50 -23.12 11.51
C THR A 114 -32.16 -22.72 10.18
N GLU A 115 -33.15 -21.84 10.17
CA GLU A 115 -33.79 -21.35 8.94
C GLU A 115 -32.86 -20.46 8.08
N GLY A 116 -31.96 -19.68 8.70
CA GLY A 116 -30.96 -18.87 7.97
C GLY A 116 -29.84 -19.74 7.39
N THR A 117 -29.32 -20.66 8.20
CA THR A 117 -28.20 -21.56 7.82
C THR A 117 -28.55 -22.50 6.68
N ILE A 118 -29.80 -22.96 6.59
CA ILE A 118 -30.24 -23.82 5.47
C ILE A 118 -30.24 -23.04 4.15
N ASN A 119 -30.77 -21.81 4.14
CA ASN A 119 -30.82 -20.99 2.94
C ASN A 119 -29.41 -20.58 2.47
N ASP A 120 -28.52 -20.27 3.41
CA ASP A 120 -27.12 -19.96 3.10
C ASP A 120 -26.35 -21.19 2.61
N LEU A 121 -26.62 -22.37 3.18
CA LEU A 121 -26.07 -23.64 2.70
C LEU A 121 -26.60 -24.00 1.30
N TYR A 122 -27.89 -23.76 1.02
CA TYR A 122 -28.46 -23.92 -0.32
C TYR A 122 -27.83 -22.96 -1.34
N ARG A 123 -27.61 -21.70 -0.95
CA ARG A 123 -26.91 -20.71 -1.79
C ARG A 123 -25.46 -21.14 -2.05
N ALA A 124 -24.73 -21.57 -1.02
CA ALA A 124 -23.37 -22.07 -1.14
C ALA A 124 -23.30 -23.31 -2.04
N LEU A 125 -24.22 -24.26 -1.89
CA LEU A 125 -24.31 -25.46 -2.74
C LEU A 125 -24.71 -25.12 -4.19
N ALA A 126 -25.61 -24.15 -4.40
CA ALA A 126 -25.99 -23.68 -5.73
C ALA A 126 -24.80 -23.00 -6.44
N SER A 127 -24.04 -22.18 -5.73
CA SER A 127 -22.80 -21.57 -6.24
C SER A 127 -21.73 -22.61 -6.54
N LEU A 128 -21.55 -23.63 -5.69
CA LEU A 128 -20.61 -24.72 -5.92
C LEU A 128 -21.00 -25.56 -7.16
N ARG A 129 -22.30 -25.81 -7.35
CA ARG A 129 -22.83 -26.48 -8.54
C ARG A 129 -22.57 -25.68 -9.82
N HIS A 130 -22.80 -24.37 -9.80
CA HIS A 130 -22.48 -23.50 -10.94
C HIS A 130 -21.00 -23.57 -11.29
N LEU A 131 -20.12 -23.47 -10.29
CA LEU A 131 -18.68 -23.56 -10.50
C LEU A 131 -18.27 -24.92 -11.08
N LEU A 132 -18.80 -26.02 -10.55
CA LEU A 132 -18.52 -27.39 -11.05
C LEU A 132 -19.03 -27.63 -12.47
N LEU A 133 -20.10 -26.94 -12.89
CA LEU A 133 -20.63 -27.03 -14.25
C LEU A 133 -19.84 -26.16 -15.25
N GLU A 134 -19.27 -25.04 -14.81
CA GLU A 134 -18.46 -24.14 -15.65
C GLU A 134 -16.98 -24.53 -15.71
N LEU A 135 -16.48 -25.25 -14.69
CA LEU A 135 -15.09 -25.70 -14.59
C LEU A 135 -14.62 -26.52 -15.82
N PRO A 136 -15.39 -27.50 -16.36
CA PRO A 136 -14.97 -28.28 -17.51
C PRO A 136 -14.76 -27.39 -18.74
N GLU A 137 -15.61 -26.38 -18.94
CA GLU A 137 -15.52 -25.46 -20.07
C GLU A 137 -14.32 -24.52 -19.93
N LEU A 138 -14.03 -24.05 -18.71
CA LEU A 138 -12.82 -23.29 -18.39
C LEU A 138 -11.55 -24.11 -18.63
N LEU A 139 -11.52 -25.37 -18.20
CA LEU A 139 -10.40 -26.29 -18.43
C LEU A 139 -10.22 -26.58 -19.92
N ASP A 140 -11.31 -26.85 -20.64
CA ASP A 140 -11.28 -27.08 -22.08
C ASP A 140 -10.75 -25.86 -22.85
N ARG A 141 -11.19 -24.65 -22.49
CA ARG A 141 -10.65 -23.40 -23.05
C ARG A 141 -9.15 -23.20 -22.74
N LEU A 142 -8.71 -23.54 -21.53
CA LEU A 142 -7.30 -23.45 -21.15
C LEU A 142 -6.44 -24.49 -21.91
N ILE A 143 -6.92 -25.72 -22.03
CA ILE A 143 -6.24 -26.80 -22.76
C ILE A 143 -6.16 -26.44 -24.24
N ARG A 144 -7.24 -25.96 -24.86
CA ARG A 144 -7.22 -25.51 -26.27
C ARG A 144 -6.22 -24.39 -26.48
N LYS A 145 -6.22 -23.35 -25.63
CA LYS A 145 -5.23 -22.26 -25.71
C LYS A 145 -3.79 -22.73 -25.53
N ALA A 146 -3.56 -23.72 -24.67
CA ALA A 146 -2.25 -24.33 -24.47
C ALA A 146 -1.80 -25.16 -25.68
N VAL A 147 -2.69 -25.98 -26.25
CA VAL A 147 -2.43 -26.83 -27.42
C VAL A 147 -2.25 -26.01 -28.70
N GLU A 148 -3.04 -24.94 -28.89
CA GLU A 148 -2.94 -24.02 -30.03
C GLU A 148 -1.74 -23.07 -29.93
N GLY A 149 -0.98 -23.10 -28.82
CA GLY A 149 0.15 -22.20 -28.59
C GLY A 149 -0.23 -20.73 -28.49
N THR A 150 -1.53 -20.41 -28.35
CA THR A 150 -2.04 -19.03 -28.19
C THR A 150 -1.95 -18.54 -26.74
N LEU A 151 -1.49 -19.40 -25.83
CA LEU A 151 -1.18 -19.06 -24.44
C LEU A 151 -0.02 -18.06 -24.38
N ARG A 152 -0.35 -16.78 -24.46
CA ARG A 152 0.60 -15.68 -24.29
C ARG A 152 0.92 -15.51 -22.81
N ILE A 153 2.05 -16.04 -22.37
CA ILE A 153 2.62 -15.72 -21.06
C ILE A 153 3.21 -14.31 -21.16
N GLU A 154 2.54 -13.33 -20.58
CA GLU A 154 3.05 -11.96 -20.48
C GLU A 154 4.17 -11.91 -19.43
N PHE A 155 5.39 -12.19 -19.89
CA PHE A 155 6.58 -12.07 -19.06
C PHE A 155 6.91 -10.59 -18.83
N LYS A 156 6.33 -9.95 -17.80
CA LYS A 156 6.78 -8.64 -17.30
C LYS A 156 8.13 -8.76 -16.60
N HIS A 157 9.21 -8.85 -17.37
CA HIS A 157 10.58 -8.87 -16.86
C HIS A 157 10.97 -7.52 -16.26
N HIS A 158 10.88 -7.42 -14.94
CA HIS A 158 11.50 -6.33 -14.19
C HIS A 158 13.01 -6.59 -14.12
N GLY A 159 13.82 -5.77 -14.80
CA GLY A 159 15.28 -5.86 -14.73
C GLY A 159 16.02 -5.71 -16.07
N LEU A 160 15.35 -5.93 -17.21
CA LEU A 160 15.99 -5.72 -18.53
C LEU A 160 16.31 -4.25 -18.81
N GLU A 161 15.49 -3.33 -18.31
CA GLU A 161 15.74 -1.89 -18.41
C GLU A 161 16.98 -1.48 -17.60
N GLU A 162 17.19 -2.11 -16.44
CA GLU A 162 18.37 -1.87 -15.61
C GLU A 162 19.64 -2.44 -16.26
N VAL A 163 19.56 -3.64 -16.84
CA VAL A 163 20.67 -4.25 -17.60
C VAL A 163 21.01 -3.39 -18.82
N SER A 164 20.01 -2.93 -19.58
CA SER A 164 20.19 -2.03 -20.73
C SER A 164 20.84 -0.70 -20.32
N GLY A 165 20.41 -0.11 -19.21
CA GLY A 165 21.00 1.11 -18.66
C GLY A 165 22.48 0.93 -18.27
N ASN A 166 22.82 -0.18 -17.62
CA ASN A 166 24.19 -0.50 -17.23
C ASN A 166 25.13 -0.74 -18.43
N ILE A 167 24.63 -1.40 -19.48
CA ILE A 167 25.39 -1.61 -20.72
C ILE A 167 25.69 -0.27 -21.39
N ARG A 168 24.70 0.61 -21.51
CA ARG A 168 24.89 1.95 -22.11
C ARG A 168 25.88 2.81 -21.31
N ALA A 169 25.77 2.80 -19.98
CA ALA A 169 26.70 3.51 -19.10
C ALA A 169 28.14 3.01 -19.26
N SER A 170 28.32 1.69 -19.39
CA SER A 170 29.63 1.06 -19.58
C SER A 170 30.24 1.40 -20.95
N ALA A 171 29.44 1.34 -22.02
CA ALA A 171 29.88 1.72 -23.36
C ALA A 171 30.35 3.19 -23.45
N ASN A 172 29.64 4.10 -22.78
CA ASN A 172 30.03 5.51 -22.73
C ASN A 172 31.35 5.71 -21.98
N ARG A 173 31.55 5.03 -20.84
CA ARG A 173 32.81 5.08 -20.08
C ARG A 173 34.00 4.59 -20.91
N ILE A 174 33.83 3.51 -21.66
CA ILE A 174 34.87 2.98 -22.56
C ILE A 174 35.20 4.00 -23.66
N SER A 175 34.18 4.60 -24.28
CA SER A 175 34.37 5.60 -25.36
C SER A 175 35.15 6.82 -24.87
N ILE A 176 34.82 7.34 -23.69
CA ILE A 176 35.52 8.50 -23.10
C ILE A 176 36.95 8.12 -22.71
N ALA A 177 37.17 6.93 -22.13
CA ALA A 177 38.51 6.45 -21.79
C ALA A 177 39.41 6.35 -23.04
N LEU A 178 38.87 5.90 -24.17
CA LEU A 178 39.57 5.87 -25.46
C LEU A 178 39.91 7.29 -25.97
N ILE A 179 38.98 8.24 -25.88
CA ILE A 179 39.23 9.64 -26.27
C ILE A 179 40.34 10.25 -25.41
N VAL A 180 40.32 10.01 -24.09
CA VAL A 180 41.36 10.49 -23.17
C VAL A 180 42.70 9.86 -23.52
N ALA A 181 42.77 8.54 -23.71
CA ALA A 181 44.01 7.85 -24.08
C ALA A 181 44.57 8.35 -25.42
N ALA A 182 43.73 8.50 -26.44
CA ALA A 182 44.12 9.03 -27.75
C ALA A 182 44.60 10.48 -27.65
N SER A 183 43.95 11.31 -26.82
CA SER A 183 44.35 12.70 -26.58
C SER A 183 45.70 12.78 -25.89
N ILE A 184 45.98 11.93 -24.90
CA ILE A 184 47.27 11.86 -24.21
C ILE A 184 48.37 11.46 -25.20
N ILE A 185 48.14 10.40 -25.97
CA ILE A 185 49.11 9.91 -26.97
C ILE A 185 49.36 10.98 -28.04
N GLY A 186 48.30 11.56 -28.61
CA GLY A 186 48.42 12.61 -29.63
C GLY A 186 49.16 13.85 -29.11
N SER A 187 48.87 14.27 -27.88
CA SER A 187 49.56 15.40 -27.24
C SER A 187 51.03 15.11 -27.00
N SER A 188 51.37 13.90 -26.57
CA SER A 188 52.76 13.45 -26.36
C SER A 188 53.56 13.44 -27.66
N VAL A 189 52.96 12.96 -28.75
CA VAL A 189 53.60 12.93 -30.08
C VAL A 189 53.82 14.35 -30.61
N VAL A 190 52.84 15.25 -30.46
CA VAL A 190 53.01 16.65 -30.88
C VAL A 190 54.06 17.37 -30.04
N ALA A 191 54.08 17.12 -28.73
CA ALA A 191 55.06 17.71 -27.82
C ALA A 191 56.52 17.28 -28.14
N THR A 192 56.72 16.08 -28.68
CA THR A 192 58.05 15.55 -29.02
C THR A 192 58.53 15.92 -30.43
N GLN A 193 57.62 16.16 -31.38
CA GLN A 193 57.98 16.42 -32.79
C GLN A 193 57.91 17.89 -33.24
N SER A 194 57.22 18.78 -32.51
CA SER A 194 57.05 20.17 -32.93
C SER A 194 58.26 21.06 -32.57
N LYS A 195 59.28 21.04 -33.43
CA LYS A 195 60.50 21.89 -33.31
C LYS A 195 60.34 23.35 -33.78
N GLY A 196 59.11 23.90 -33.86
CA GLY A 196 58.91 25.25 -34.43
C GLY A 196 57.60 25.97 -34.08
N SER A 197 56.84 25.53 -33.07
CA SER A 197 55.61 26.21 -32.65
C SER A 197 55.83 27.01 -31.37
N ALA A 198 55.11 28.13 -31.22
CA ALA A 198 55.21 29.08 -30.11
C ALA A 198 55.39 28.35 -28.77
N THR A 199 56.58 28.48 -28.19
CA THR A 199 56.96 27.85 -26.92
C THR A 199 56.55 28.74 -25.77
N MET A 200 55.60 28.28 -24.95
CA MET A 200 55.42 28.80 -23.60
C MET A 200 56.11 27.82 -22.65
N PHE A 201 56.99 28.32 -21.78
CA PHE A 201 57.72 27.51 -20.79
C PHE A 201 58.62 26.38 -21.35
N GLY A 202 59.06 26.47 -22.61
CA GLY A 202 59.95 25.47 -23.23
C GLY A 202 59.24 24.20 -23.74
N LEU A 203 57.90 24.16 -23.66
CA LEU A 203 57.06 23.11 -24.22
C LEU A 203 56.23 23.67 -25.40
N PRO A 204 55.95 22.87 -26.44
CA PRO A 204 55.03 23.29 -27.49
C PRO A 204 53.62 23.56 -26.94
N THR A 205 53.11 24.77 -27.15
CA THR A 205 51.78 25.21 -26.67
C THR A 205 50.64 24.28 -27.07
N LEU A 206 50.73 23.68 -28.25
CA LEU A 206 49.72 22.74 -28.75
C LEU A 206 49.65 21.42 -27.96
N GLY A 207 50.81 20.91 -27.52
CA GLY A 207 50.87 19.70 -26.69
C GLY A 207 50.35 19.96 -25.27
N LEU A 208 50.67 21.12 -24.71
CA LEU A 208 50.16 21.54 -23.39
C LEU A 208 48.62 21.64 -23.39
N LEU A 209 48.03 22.23 -24.44
CA LEU A 209 46.58 22.32 -24.59
C LEU A 209 45.94 20.92 -24.65
N GLY A 210 46.52 19.99 -25.39
CA GLY A 210 45.99 18.63 -25.47
C GLY A 210 46.06 17.87 -24.15
N TYR A 211 47.11 18.06 -23.34
CA TYR A 211 47.18 17.54 -21.97
C TYR A 211 46.14 18.16 -21.04
N LEU A 212 45.89 19.47 -21.13
CA LEU A 212 44.84 20.14 -20.34
C LEU A 212 43.45 19.60 -20.68
N VAL A 213 43.17 19.41 -21.97
CA VAL A 213 41.91 18.82 -22.44
C VAL A 213 41.78 17.37 -21.93
N ALA A 214 42.83 16.55 -22.05
CA ALA A 214 42.81 15.18 -21.54
C ALA A 214 42.63 15.13 -20.02
N MET A 215 43.26 16.04 -19.27
CA MET A 215 43.13 16.15 -17.81
C MET A 215 41.70 16.52 -17.40
N PHE A 216 41.07 17.47 -18.10
CA PHE A 216 39.67 17.84 -17.87
C PHE A 216 38.73 16.65 -18.10
N PHE A 217 38.85 15.96 -19.23
CA PHE A 217 38.03 14.78 -19.53
C PHE A 217 38.29 13.61 -18.58
N GLY A 218 39.55 13.41 -18.14
CA GLY A 218 39.91 12.39 -17.17
C GLY A 218 39.26 12.62 -15.80
N ILE A 219 39.34 13.85 -15.28
CA ILE A 219 38.69 14.22 -14.02
C ILE A 219 37.17 14.07 -14.13
N TRP A 220 36.59 14.52 -15.24
CA TRP A 220 35.15 14.39 -15.49
C TRP A 220 34.69 12.92 -15.54
N LEU A 221 35.48 12.02 -16.14
CA LEU A 221 35.21 10.58 -16.17
C LEU A 221 35.22 9.97 -14.77
N ILE A 222 36.20 10.33 -13.92
CA ILE A 222 36.28 9.83 -12.54
C ILE A 222 35.05 10.27 -11.73
N VAL A 223 34.66 11.55 -11.84
CA VAL A 223 33.47 12.08 -11.17
C VAL A 223 32.19 11.38 -11.65
N SER A 224 32.09 11.10 -12.95
CA SER A 224 30.96 10.37 -13.54
C SER A 224 30.82 8.95 -13.00
N ILE A 225 31.94 8.21 -12.84
CA ILE A 225 31.95 6.86 -12.27
C ILE A 225 31.49 6.88 -10.80
N ILE A 226 32.03 7.80 -9.99
CA ILE A 226 31.70 7.90 -8.56
C ILE A 226 30.23 8.30 -8.37
N ARG A 227 29.73 9.27 -9.15
CA ARG A 227 28.34 9.72 -9.04
C ARG A 227 27.34 8.66 -9.51
N SER A 228 27.69 7.88 -10.52
CA SER A 228 26.85 6.79 -11.04
C SER A 228 26.79 5.57 -10.10
N GLY A 229 27.79 5.36 -9.22
CA GLY A 229 27.75 4.32 -8.20
C GLY A 229 26.91 4.68 -6.96
N ARG A 230 26.53 5.95 -6.79
CA ARG A 230 25.85 6.47 -5.58
C ARG A 230 24.32 6.50 -5.68
N HIS A 231 23.74 6.02 -6.78
CA HIS A 231 22.29 5.92 -7.02
C HIS A 231 21.82 4.47 -7.24
N ARG A 232 22.59 3.50 -6.76
CA ARG A 232 22.18 2.10 -6.64
C ARG A 232 21.99 1.76 -5.17
#